data_AF-A0A1S2LSZ5-F1
#
_entry.id   AF-A0A1S2LSZ5-F1
#
_cell.length_a   1.000
_cell.length_b   1.000
_cell.length_c   1.000
_cell.angle_alpha   90.00
_cell.angle_beta   90.00
_cell.angle_gamma   90.00
#
_symmetry.space_group_name_H-M   'P 1'
#
loop_
_entity.id
_entity.type
_entity.pdbx_description
1 polymer ?
#
loop_
_entity_poly.entity_id
_entity_poly.type
_entity_poly.pdbx_seq_one_letter_code
_entity_poly.pdbx_strand_id
1 'polypeptide(L)'
;MKGKIEIWAAAVIHALGSINELQYERQQILDKEEVKIRILSILKTDRSLTNKEIRQLTEMNQKQVQRLIKELELDGVKIVGKGARTKYIYSP
;
A
#
# COMPACT_ATOMS: atom_id res chain seq x y z
N MET A 1 -39.96 16.71 24.83
CA MET A 1 -39.11 17.06 23.65
C MET A 1 -37.71 16.42 23.63
N LYS A 2 -37.26 15.69 24.68
CA LYS A 2 -35.89 15.09 24.73
C LYS A 2 -35.61 13.96 23.71
N GLY A 3 -36.61 13.12 23.39
CA GLY A 3 -36.38 11.92 22.57
C GLY A 3 -36.00 12.15 21.09
N LYS A 4 -36.41 13.26 20.45
CA LYS A 4 -36.06 13.51 19.03
C LYS A 4 -34.61 14.00 18.85
N ILE A 5 -34.09 14.74 19.84
CA ILE A 5 -32.73 15.30 19.82
C ILE A 5 -31.70 14.18 20.05
N GLU A 6 -31.99 13.26 20.98
CA GLU A 6 -31.13 12.11 21.28
C GLU A 6 -31.00 11.14 20.10
N ILE A 7 -32.11 10.89 19.38
CA ILE A 7 -32.11 10.02 18.19
C ILE A 7 -31.31 10.66 17.04
N TRP A 8 -31.47 11.98 16.81
CA TRP A 8 -30.68 12.68 15.79
C TRP A 8 -29.20 12.71 16.13
N ALA A 9 -28.84 12.95 17.39
CA ALA A 9 -27.45 12.92 17.84
C ALA A 9 -26.80 11.54 17.63
N ALA A 10 -27.50 10.46 17.97
CA ALA A 10 -27.00 9.10 17.77
C ALA A 10 -26.80 8.75 16.28
N ALA A 11 -27.75 9.13 15.42
CA ALA A 11 -27.65 8.93 13.97
C ALA A 11 -26.47 9.70 13.35
N VAL A 12 -26.24 10.94 13.78
CA VAL A 12 -25.12 11.76 13.34
C VAL A 12 -23.78 11.16 13.79
N ILE A 13 -23.66 10.72 15.04
CA ILE A 13 -22.43 10.09 15.56
C ILE A 13 -22.10 8.82 14.78
N HIS A 14 -23.07 7.95 14.50
CA HIS A 14 -22.87 6.74 13.73
C HIS A 14 -22.46 7.04 12.28
N ALA A 15 -23.11 8.01 11.62
CA ALA A 15 -22.76 8.42 10.26
C ALA A 15 -21.35 9.03 10.18
N LEU A 16 -20.96 9.87 11.15
CA LEU A 16 -19.61 10.43 11.23
C LEU A 16 -18.55 9.35 11.48
N GLY A 17 -18.84 8.36 12.33
CA GLY A 17 -17.97 7.20 12.52
C GLY A 17 -17.70 6.45 11.22
N SER A 18 -18.77 6.12 10.48
CA SER A 18 -18.67 5.43 9.19
C SER A 18 -17.90 6.25 8.12
N ILE A 19 -18.08 7.58 8.10
CA ILE A 19 -17.34 8.46 7.18
C ILE A 19 -15.84 8.43 7.49
N ASN A 20 -15.46 8.50 8.76
CA ASN A 20 -14.05 8.47 9.17
C ASN A 20 -13.39 7.12 8.83
N GLU A 21 -14.10 6.00 9.01
CA GLU A 21 -13.61 4.67 8.62
C GLU A 21 -13.34 4.60 7.10
N LEU A 22 -14.29 5.04 6.28
CA LEU A 22 -14.13 5.07 4.82
C LEU A 22 -12.97 5.97 4.38
N GLN A 23 -12.77 7.10 5.05
CA GLN A 23 -11.63 7.99 4.76
C GLN A 23 -10.30 7.33 5.14
N TYR A 24 -10.25 6.67 6.30
CA TYR A 24 -9.06 5.96 6.75
C TYR A 24 -8.70 4.79 5.81
N GLU A 25 -9.68 4.01 5.37
CA GLU A 25 -9.47 2.96 4.37
C GLU A 25 -8.95 3.52 3.05
N ARG A 26 -9.55 4.61 2.56
CA ARG A 26 -9.10 5.28 1.33
C ARG A 26 -7.67 5.80 1.45
N GLN A 27 -7.32 6.41 2.58
CA GLN A 27 -5.96 6.92 2.79
C GLN A 27 -4.94 5.78 2.74
N GLN A 28 -5.21 4.66 3.42
CA GLN A 28 -4.32 3.49 3.37
C GLN A 28 -4.17 2.91 1.96
N ILE A 29 -5.24 2.90 1.15
CA ILE A 29 -5.17 2.44 -0.24
C ILE A 29 -4.29 3.40 -1.06
N LEU A 30 -4.47 4.71 -0.91
CA LEU A 30 -3.67 5.72 -1.61
C LEU A 30 -2.19 5.60 -1.24
N ASP A 31 -1.88 5.48 0.05
CA ASP A 31 -0.50 5.31 0.53
C ASP A 31 0.15 4.05 -0.07
N LYS A 32 -0.62 2.98 -0.25
CA LYS A 32 -0.13 1.73 -0.85
C LYS A 32 0.12 1.87 -2.35
N GLU A 33 -0.79 2.50 -3.09
CA GLU A 33 -0.64 2.72 -4.53
C GLU A 33 0.51 3.68 -4.84
N GLU A 34 0.72 4.70 -4.01
CA GLU A 34 1.87 5.60 -4.13
C GLU A 34 3.20 4.83 -3.99
N VAL A 35 3.28 3.92 -3.02
CA VAL A 35 4.45 3.04 -2.84
C VAL A 35 4.68 2.15 -4.06
N LYS A 36 3.62 1.56 -4.63
CA LYS A 36 3.73 0.75 -5.86
C LYS A 36 4.28 1.56 -7.02
N ILE A 37 3.70 2.73 -7.28
CA ILE A 37 4.14 3.62 -8.35
C ILE A 37 5.61 3.98 -8.17
N ARG A 38 6.02 4.36 -6.96
CA ARG A 38 7.42 4.71 -6.66
C ARG A 38 8.39 3.58 -6.97
N ILE A 39 8.08 2.35 -6.53
CA ILE A 39 8.93 1.18 -6.80
C ILE A 39 8.96 0.85 -8.29
N LEU A 40 7.80 0.84 -8.95
CA LEU A 40 7.69 0.53 -10.37
C LEU A 40 8.43 1.56 -11.23
N SER A 41 8.34 2.86 -10.90
CA SER A 41 9.08 3.93 -11.58
C SER A 41 10.59 3.73 -11.51
N ILE A 42 11.13 3.29 -10.37
CA ILE A 42 12.56 2.99 -10.23
C ILE A 42 12.94 1.76 -11.05
N LEU A 43 12.13 0.69 -11.02
CA LEU A 43 12.42 -0.53 -11.77
C LEU A 43 12.38 -0.30 -13.29
N LYS A 44 11.52 0.61 -13.76
CA LYS A 44 11.41 1.01 -15.17
C LYS A 44 12.62 1.80 -15.69
N THR A 45 13.54 2.26 -14.83
CA THR A 45 14.79 2.92 -15.27
C THR A 45 15.95 1.95 -15.54
N ASP A 46 15.66 0.70 -15.91
CA ASP A 46 16.63 -0.40 -16.07
C ASP A 46 17.47 -0.73 -14.81
N ARG A 47 17.06 -0.24 -13.64
CA ARG A 47 17.70 -0.52 -12.35
C ARG A 47 17.02 -1.70 -11.67
N SER A 48 17.81 -2.60 -11.11
CA SER A 48 17.31 -3.65 -10.21
C SER A 48 17.23 -3.16 -8.76
N LEU A 49 16.26 -3.66 -7.99
CA LEU A 49 16.16 -3.42 -6.54
C LEU A 49 16.23 -4.72 -5.73
N THR A 50 16.88 -4.68 -4.57
CA THR A 50 16.87 -5.76 -3.58
C THR A 50 15.77 -5.55 -2.53
N ASN A 51 15.46 -6.61 -1.77
CA ASN A 51 14.59 -6.50 -0.59
C ASN A 51 15.09 -5.45 0.43
N LYS A 52 16.42 -5.26 0.55
CA LYS A 52 16.98 -4.27 1.49
C LYS A 52 16.68 -2.85 1.00
N GLU A 53 16.92 -2.57 -0.27
CA GLU A 53 16.68 -1.24 -0.84
C GLU A 53 15.20 -0.87 -0.80
N ILE A 54 14.28 -1.79 -1.10
CA ILE A 54 12.84 -1.50 -1.03
C ILE A 54 12.45 -1.12 0.41
N ARG A 55 12.87 -1.90 1.42
CA ARG A 55 12.60 -1.57 2.83
C ARG A 55 13.18 -0.21 3.24
N GLN A 56 14.34 0.18 2.70
CA GLN A 56 14.93 1.50 2.97
C GLN A 56 14.16 2.63 2.29
N LEU A 57 13.58 2.39 1.11
CA LEU A 57 12.81 3.39 0.38
C LEU A 57 11.41 3.62 0.95
N THR A 58 10.80 2.57 1.53
CA THR A 58 9.37 2.56 1.90
C THR A 58 9.13 2.37 3.40
N GLU A 59 10.18 2.14 4.20
CA GLU A 59 10.10 1.80 5.62
C GLU A 59 9.28 0.53 5.93
N MET A 60 8.92 -0.24 4.90
CA MET A 60 8.17 -1.47 5.06
C MET A 60 9.02 -2.57 5.70
N ASN A 61 8.36 -3.49 6.39
CA ASN A 61 9.00 -4.72 6.84
C ASN A 61 9.09 -5.77 5.71
N GLN A 62 9.80 -6.87 5.96
CA GLN A 62 10.00 -7.93 4.97
C GLN A 62 8.69 -8.53 4.44
N LYS A 63 7.71 -8.79 5.30
CA LYS A 63 6.43 -9.40 4.88
C LYS A 63 5.64 -8.44 3.98
N GLN A 64 5.64 -7.16 4.32
CA GLN A 64 5.02 -6.10 3.52
C GLN A 64 5.67 -5.99 2.13
N VAL A 65 7.00 -6.00 2.06
CA VAL A 65 7.72 -5.97 0.76
C VAL A 65 7.40 -7.20 -0.09
N GLN A 66 7.35 -8.40 0.50
CA GLN A 66 7.00 -9.62 -0.24
C GLN A 66 5.57 -9.56 -0.83
N ARG A 67 4.61 -9.00 -0.08
CA ARG A 67 3.25 -8.76 -0.59
C ARG A 67 3.24 -7.71 -1.71
N LEU A 68 3.94 -6.60 -1.52
CA LEU A 68 4.06 -5.52 -2.51
C LEU A 68 4.60 -6.06 -3.84
N ILE A 69 5.71 -6.81 -3.80
CA ILE A 69 6.31 -7.37 -5.01
C ILE A 69 5.35 -8.33 -5.71
N LYS A 70 4.67 -9.20 -4.96
CA LYS A 70 3.70 -10.13 -5.53
C LYS A 70 2.57 -9.41 -6.27
N GLU A 71 2.14 -8.25 -5.79
CA GLU A 71 1.16 -7.43 -6.50
C GLU A 71 1.75 -6.81 -7.77
N LEU A 72 2.99 -6.30 -7.69
CA LEU A 72 3.70 -5.71 -8.84
C LEU A 72 4.14 -6.73 -9.91
N GLU A 73 4.08 -8.05 -9.63
CA GLU A 73 4.29 -9.07 -10.66
C GLU A 73 3.27 -8.93 -11.81
N LEU A 74 2.03 -8.52 -11.50
CA LEU A 74 0.99 -8.24 -12.49
C LEU A 74 1.34 -7.04 -13.39
N ASP A 75 2.18 -6.13 -12.88
CA ASP A 75 2.64 -4.93 -13.57
C ASP A 75 3.98 -5.16 -14.29
N GLY A 76 4.46 -6.41 -14.40
CA GLY A 76 5.69 -6.76 -15.13
C GLY A 76 6.96 -6.78 -14.29
N VAL A 77 6.87 -6.78 -12.96
CA VAL A 77 8.04 -6.98 -12.09
C VAL A 77 8.40 -8.47 -12.01
N LYS A 78 9.67 -8.80 -12.23
CA LYS A 78 10.18 -10.18 -12.15
C LYS A 78 11.24 -10.32 -11.07
N ILE A 79 11.26 -11.51 -10.45
CA ILE A 79 12.26 -11.90 -9.46
C ILE A 79 13.44 -12.56 -10.16
N VAL A 80 14.65 -12.09 -9.87
CA VAL A 80 15.92 -12.65 -10.37
C VAL A 80 16.79 -13.09 -9.20
N GLY A 81 17.30 -14.32 -9.27
CA GLY A 81 18.14 -14.90 -8.22
C GLY A 81 17.37 -15.55 -7.08
N LYS A 82 18.10 -15.99 -6.05
CA LYS A 82 17.56 -16.68 -4.86
C LYS A 82 18.28 -16.22 -3.59
N GLY A 83 17.57 -16.29 -2.46
CA GLY A 83 18.11 -15.99 -1.14
C GLY A 83 18.59 -14.54 -1.00
N ALA A 84 19.77 -14.34 -0.42
CA ALA A 84 20.34 -13.00 -0.17
C ALA A 84 20.62 -12.19 -1.45
N ARG A 85 20.69 -12.86 -2.62
CA ARG A 85 20.97 -12.24 -3.92
C ARG A 85 19.71 -11.95 -4.73
N THR A 86 18.52 -12.13 -4.15
CA THR A 86 17.26 -11.82 -4.82
C THR A 86 17.19 -10.33 -5.20
N LYS A 87 16.93 -10.09 -6.48
CA LYS A 87 16.71 -8.77 -7.07
C LYS A 87 15.37 -8.76 -7.81
N TYR A 88 14.81 -7.58 -7.97
CA TYR A 88 13.61 -7.31 -8.73
C TYR A 88 13.97 -6.45 -9.92
N ILE A 89 13.44 -6.80 -11.09
CA ILE A 89 13.64 -6.06 -12.35
C ILE A 89 12.28 -5.79 -13.00
N TYR A 90 12.23 -4.79 -13.87
CA TYR A 90 11.12 -4.61 -14.79
C TYR A 90 11.37 -5.42 -16.06
N SER A 91 10.42 -6.28 -16.43
CA SER A 91 10.45 -7.09 -17.65
C SER A 91 9.01 -7.45 -18.00
N PRO A 92 8.28 -6.53 -18.65
CA PRO A 92 6.90 -6.75 -19.08
C PRO A 92 6.79 -7.88 -20.12
#